data_AF-A0A150VKX4-F1
#
_entry.id   AF-A0A150VKX4-F1
#
_cell.length_a   1.000
_cell.length_b   1.000
_cell.length_c   1.000
_cell.angle_alpha   90.00
_cell.angle_beta   90.00
_cell.angle_gamma   90.00
#
_symmetry.space_group_name_H-M   'P 1'
#
loop_
_entity.id
_entity.type
_entity.pdbx_description
1 polymer ?
#
loop_
_entity_poly.entity_id
_entity_poly.type
_entity_poly.pdbx_seq_one_letter_code
_entity_poly.pdbx_strand_id
1 'polypeptide(L)'
;MRTIRRDGWTAADYDSQQILHELGHRDAAARVTRARRPRPLRRAWRTLRTRLHRPVATATPAPVIDWAAARAAADAVNRGDTDTADRIAQATADPRGTAFAAFRSIDVH
;
A
#
# COMPACT_ATOMS: atom_id res chain seq x y z
N MET A 1 14.92 1.74 36.37
CA MET A 1 14.94 0.96 35.12
C MET A 1 13.99 1.60 34.13
N ARG A 2 14.48 2.45 33.21
CA ARG A 2 13.64 3.18 32.24
C ARG A 2 13.42 2.28 31.02
N THR A 3 12.24 1.70 30.87
CA THR A 3 11.84 1.03 29.64
C THR A 3 11.58 2.11 28.58
N ILE A 4 12.45 2.19 27.58
CA ILE A 4 12.25 3.03 26.41
C ILE A 4 11.04 2.42 25.68
N ARG A 5 9.83 2.94 25.93
CA ARG A 5 8.67 2.61 25.09
C ARG A 5 9.02 3.06 23.68
N ARG A 6 8.96 2.14 22.71
CA ARG A 6 9.08 2.48 21.30
C ARG A 6 7.75 3.12 20.95
N ASP A 7 7.75 4.43 20.72
CA ASP A 7 6.55 5.21 20.49
C ASP A 7 5.63 4.53 19.46
N GLY A 8 4.37 4.34 19.85
CA GLY A 8 3.31 3.75 19.04
C GLY A 8 3.11 2.24 19.16
N TRP A 9 3.88 1.48 19.95
CA TRP A 9 3.59 0.06 20.20
C TRP A 9 2.51 -0.12 21.27
N THR A 10 1.55 -1.02 20.99
CA THR A 10 0.48 -1.40 21.93
C THR A 10 0.93 -2.54 22.84
N ALA A 11 0.21 -2.81 23.93
CA ALA A 11 0.51 -3.93 24.82
C ALA A 11 0.58 -5.28 24.07
N ALA A 12 -0.33 -5.50 23.11
CA ALA A 12 -0.35 -6.70 22.28
C ALA A 12 0.91 -6.86 21.40
N ASP A 13 1.54 -5.74 21.01
CA ASP A 13 2.79 -5.75 20.24
C ASP A 13 3.98 -6.23 21.11
N TYR A 14 3.98 -5.85 22.39
CA TYR A 14 4.96 -6.30 23.36
C TYR A 14 4.77 -7.78 23.71
N ASP A 15 3.52 -8.24 23.92
CA ASP A 15 3.21 -9.66 24.16
C ASP A 15 3.64 -10.52 22.96
N SER A 16 3.34 -10.06 21.74
CA SER A 16 3.76 -10.73 20.50
C SER A 16 5.29 -10.77 20.35
N GLN A 17 6.00 -9.72 20.77
CA GLN A 17 7.46 -9.71 20.76
C GLN A 17 8.02 -10.71 21.76
N GLN A 18 7.44 -10.81 22.96
CA GLN A 18 7.89 -11.73 24.00
C GLN A 18 7.74 -13.20 23.55
N ILE A 19 6.57 -13.56 23.00
CA ILE A 19 6.33 -14.91 22.45
C ILE A 19 7.35 -15.25 21.36
N LEU A 20 7.66 -14.29 20.47
CA LEU A 20 8.67 -14.51 19.42
C LEU A 20 10.09 -14.68 19.98
N HIS A 21 10.42 -14.00 21.08
CA HIS A 21 11.69 -14.21 21.77
C HIS A 21 11.78 -15.58 22.42
N GLU A 22 10.72 -16.04 23.07
CA GLU A 22 10.63 -17.39 23.67
C GLU A 22 10.77 -18.49 22.61
N LEU A 23 10.27 -18.24 21.39
CA LEU A 23 10.46 -19.09 20.22
C LEU A 23 11.86 -18.96 19.56
N GLY A 24 12.78 -18.20 20.16
CA GLY A 24 14.16 -18.06 19.70
C GLY A 24 14.36 -17.09 18.53
N HIS A 25 13.35 -16.31 18.16
CA HIS A 25 13.47 -15.33 17.08
C HIS A 25 14.20 -14.07 17.57
N ARG A 26 15.48 -13.96 17.21
CA ARG A 26 16.31 -12.77 17.49
C ARG A 26 15.80 -11.51 16.79
N ASP A 27 14.97 -11.65 15.76
CA ASP A 27 14.34 -10.59 14.97
C ASP A 27 12.89 -10.26 15.37
N ALA A 28 12.44 -10.71 16.56
CA ALA A 28 11.08 -10.55 17.07
C ALA A 28 10.49 -9.15 16.86
N ALA A 29 11.26 -8.11 17.23
CA ALA A 29 10.79 -6.73 17.12
C ALA A 29 10.56 -6.26 15.66
N ALA A 30 11.39 -6.73 14.72
CA ALA A 30 11.24 -6.40 13.31
C ALA A 30 10.01 -7.10 12.71
N ARG A 31 9.71 -8.31 13.18
CA ARG A 31 8.52 -9.07 12.77
C ARG A 31 7.23 -8.42 13.26
N VAL A 32 7.18 -7.98 14.51
CA VAL A 32 6.04 -7.22 15.06
C VAL A 32 5.86 -5.92 14.27
N THR A 33 6.93 -5.15 14.05
CA THR A 33 6.87 -3.91 13.25
C THR A 33 6.36 -4.17 11.81
N ARG A 34 6.81 -5.25 11.16
CA ARG A 34 6.34 -5.63 9.82
C ARG A 34 4.88 -6.10 9.83
N ALA A 35 4.42 -6.72 10.92
CA ALA A 35 3.03 -7.12 11.09
C ALA A 35 2.11 -5.91 11.31
N ARG A 36 2.60 -4.90 12.05
CA ARG A 36 1.94 -3.61 12.27
C ARG A 36 1.86 -2.74 11.02
N ARG A 37 2.79 -2.88 10.07
CA ARG A 37 2.70 -2.16 8.80
C ARG A 37 1.32 -2.41 8.19
N PRO A 38 0.57 -1.36 7.84
CA PRO A 38 -0.81 -1.48 7.41
C PRO A 38 -0.90 -2.53 6.30
N ARG A 39 -1.59 -3.63 6.63
CA ARG A 39 -1.94 -4.73 5.72
C ARG A 39 -3.16 -4.50 4.80
N PRO A 40 -3.87 -3.34 4.73
CA PRO A 40 -4.95 -3.19 3.76
C PRO A 40 -4.42 -3.36 2.33
N LEU A 41 -3.20 -2.89 2.07
CA LEU A 41 -2.53 -3.01 0.77
C LEU A 41 -2.34 -4.47 0.34
N ARG A 42 -2.06 -5.42 1.25
CA ARG A 42 -1.85 -6.83 0.85
C ARG A 42 -3.14 -7.58 0.55
N ARG A 43 -4.23 -7.31 1.27
CA ARG A 43 -5.55 -7.90 0.97
C ARG A 43 -6.13 -7.29 -0.31
N ALA A 44 -6.10 -5.97 -0.42
CA ALA A 44 -6.50 -5.25 -1.63
C ALA A 44 -5.66 -5.66 -2.84
N TRP A 45 -4.35 -5.84 -2.68
CA TRP A 45 -3.48 -6.36 -3.73
C TRP A 45 -3.85 -7.78 -4.18
N ARG A 46 -4.23 -8.66 -3.24
CA ARG A 46 -4.58 -10.04 -3.57
C ARG A 46 -5.90 -10.11 -4.34
N THR A 47 -6.90 -9.31 -3.97
CA THR A 47 -8.17 -9.17 -4.70
C THR A 47 -8.02 -8.43 -6.02
N LEU A 48 -7.16 -7.42 -6.09
CA LEU A 48 -6.85 -6.72 -7.32
C LEU A 48 -6.13 -7.65 -8.29
N ARG A 49 -5.07 -8.34 -7.85
CA ARG A 49 -4.30 -9.29 -8.65
C ARG A 49 -5.15 -10.42 -9.23
N THR A 50 -6.12 -10.97 -8.49
CA THR A 50 -7.03 -11.98 -9.03
C THR A 50 -7.99 -11.41 -10.09
N ARG A 51 -8.41 -10.15 -9.98
CA ARG A 51 -9.17 -9.45 -11.04
C ARG A 51 -8.29 -9.11 -12.26
N LEU A 52 -7.02 -8.77 -12.05
CA LEU A 52 -6.07 -8.38 -13.10
C LEU A 52 -5.53 -9.56 -13.93
N HIS A 53 -5.51 -10.78 -13.37
CA HIS A 53 -4.98 -11.98 -14.05
C HIS A 53 -5.98 -12.69 -14.97
N ARG A 54 -7.18 -12.15 -15.21
CA ARG A 54 -7.98 -12.60 -16.36
C ARG A 54 -7.26 -12.13 -17.63
N PRO A 55 -6.67 -13.03 -18.45
CA PRO A 55 -5.89 -12.60 -19.59
C PRO A 55 -6.85 -12.14 -20.69
N VAL A 56 -6.88 -10.84 -20.95
CA VAL A 56 -7.31 -10.33 -22.25
C VAL A 56 -6.06 -10.31 -23.12
N ALA A 57 -6.03 -11.21 -24.09
CA ALA A 57 -5.00 -11.23 -25.11
C ALA A 57 -5.15 -10.00 -26.00
N THR A 58 -4.11 -9.18 -26.12
CA THR A 58 -3.49 -8.71 -27.38
C THR A 58 -2.50 -7.57 -27.09
N ALA A 59 -1.46 -7.49 -27.93
CA ALA A 59 -0.36 -6.55 -27.86
C ALA A 59 -0.81 -5.08 -27.99
N THR A 60 -0.21 -4.17 -27.22
CA THR A 60 -0.41 -2.71 -27.36
C THR A 60 0.89 -2.01 -26.95
N PRO A 61 1.37 -0.98 -27.70
CA PRO A 61 2.61 -0.25 -27.39
C PRO A 61 2.57 0.31 -25.96
N ALA A 62 3.75 0.45 -25.36
CA ALA A 62 3.91 0.83 -23.96
C ALA A 62 3.04 2.06 -23.62
N PRO A 63 2.09 1.95 -22.68
CA PRO A 63 1.20 3.04 -22.36
C PRO A 63 2.01 4.22 -21.83
N VAL A 64 1.92 5.35 -22.51
CA VAL A 64 2.52 6.62 -22.07
C VAL A 64 1.71 7.08 -20.86
N ILE A 65 2.29 6.94 -19.68
CA ILE A 65 1.65 7.32 -18.42
C ILE A 65 1.30 8.82 -18.48
N ASP A 66 0.01 9.12 -18.36
CA ASP A 66 -0.46 10.49 -18.13
C ASP A 66 -0.16 10.90 -16.69
N TRP A 67 0.94 11.65 -16.52
CA TRP A 67 1.40 12.13 -15.23
C TRP A 67 0.52 13.22 -14.62
N ALA A 68 -0.25 13.96 -15.43
CA ALA A 68 -1.19 14.95 -14.91
C ALA A 68 -2.38 14.25 -14.27
N ALA A 69 -2.94 13.23 -14.94
CA ALA A 69 -3.98 12.38 -14.36
C ALA A 69 -3.50 11.65 -13.11
N ALA A 70 -2.25 11.17 -13.10
CA ALA A 70 -1.67 10.50 -11.93
C ALA A 70 -1.57 11.43 -10.71
N ARG A 71 -1.16 12.69 -10.89
CA ARG A 71 -1.10 13.67 -9.79
C ARG A 71 -2.50 14.03 -9.28
N ALA A 72 -3.45 14.28 -10.17
CA ALA A 72 -4.82 14.59 -9.79
C ALA A 72 -5.49 13.43 -9.01
N ALA A 73 -5.20 12.19 -9.40
CA ALA A 73 -5.64 11.01 -8.65
C ALA A 73 -4.98 10.93 -7.26
N ALA A 74 -3.67 11.24 -7.15
CA ALA A 74 -2.98 11.27 -5.86
C ALA A 74 -3.54 12.34 -4.92
N ASP A 75 -3.85 13.54 -5.42
CA ASP A 75 -4.46 14.62 -4.64
C ASP A 75 -5.87 14.26 -4.15
N ALA A 76 -6.65 13.54 -4.95
CA ALA A 76 -7.94 13.01 -4.53
C ALA A 76 -7.78 11.99 -3.39
N VAL A 77 -6.79 11.09 -3.48
CA VAL A 77 -6.48 10.14 -2.40
C VAL A 77 -6.02 10.85 -1.12
N ASN A 78 -5.15 11.87 -1.23
CA ASN A 78 -4.69 12.66 -0.08
C ASN A 78 -5.84 13.39 0.64
N ARG A 79 -6.90 13.78 -0.09
CA ARG A 79 -8.14 14.35 0.47
C ARG A 79 -9.13 13.32 1.01
N GLY A 80 -8.82 12.02 0.91
CA GLY A 80 -9.71 10.93 1.29
C GLY A 80 -10.84 10.64 0.29
N ASP A 81 -10.82 11.27 -0.88
CA ASP A 81 -11.82 11.12 -1.94
C ASP A 81 -11.40 10.02 -2.93
N THR A 82 -11.61 8.77 -2.52
CA THR A 82 -11.23 7.59 -3.30
C THR A 82 -12.06 7.41 -4.57
N ASP A 83 -13.30 7.90 -4.59
CA ASP A 83 -14.21 7.77 -5.73
C ASP A 83 -13.78 8.69 -6.88
N THR A 84 -13.36 9.91 -6.56
CA THR A 84 -12.76 10.82 -7.54
C THR A 84 -11.44 10.28 -8.07
N ALA A 85 -10.60 9.69 -7.21
CA ALA A 85 -9.34 9.07 -7.62
C ALA A 85 -9.56 7.90 -8.60
N ASP A 86 -10.52 7.01 -8.32
CA ASP A 86 -10.86 5.90 -9.21
C ASP A 86 -11.40 6.42 -10.54
N ARG A 87 -12.29 7.41 -10.52
CA ARG A 87 -12.83 8.01 -11.76
C ARG A 87 -11.73 8.60 -12.65
N ILE A 88 -10.75 9.29 -12.07
CA ILE A 88 -9.62 9.87 -12.81
C ILE A 88 -8.75 8.76 -13.41
N ALA A 89 -8.44 7.71 -12.65
CA ALA A 89 -7.65 6.60 -13.14
C ALA A 89 -8.36 5.84 -14.27
N GLN A 90 -9.66 5.55 -14.15
CA GLN A 90 -10.41 4.83 -15.18
C GLN A 90 -10.60 5.63 -16.47
N ALA A 91 -10.45 6.96 -16.43
CA ALA A 91 -10.56 7.82 -17.59
C ALA A 91 -9.29 7.84 -18.46
N THR A 92 -8.17 7.26 -18.01
CA THR A 92 -6.92 7.26 -18.78
C THR A 92 -6.82 6.07 -19.73
N ALA A 93 -5.95 6.20 -20.74
CA ALA A 93 -5.63 5.11 -21.66
C ALA A 93 -4.96 3.91 -20.97
N ASP A 94 -4.33 4.14 -19.81
CA ASP A 94 -3.81 3.08 -18.94
C ASP A 94 -4.14 3.36 -17.47
N PRO A 95 -5.32 2.93 -17.02
CA PRO A 95 -5.76 3.12 -15.63
C PRO A 95 -4.80 2.51 -14.62
N ARG A 96 -4.09 1.43 -15.00
CA ARG A 96 -3.16 0.71 -14.12
C ARG A 96 -1.86 1.49 -13.97
N GLY A 97 -1.30 1.95 -15.08
CA GLY A 97 -0.12 2.82 -15.10
C GLY A 97 -0.38 4.13 -14.36
N THR A 98 -1.55 4.74 -14.55
CA THR A 98 -1.96 5.96 -13.84
C THR A 98 -2.08 5.75 -12.34
N ALA A 99 -2.73 4.66 -11.88
CA ALA A 99 -2.84 4.36 -10.46
C ALA A 99 -1.46 4.07 -9.82
N PHE A 100 -0.57 3.36 -10.53
CA PHE A 100 0.79 3.11 -10.06
C PHE A 100 1.63 4.39 -9.99
N ALA A 101 1.49 5.27 -10.98
CA ALA A 101 2.14 6.57 -11.00
C ALA A 101 1.64 7.49 -9.89
N ALA A 102 0.33 7.51 -9.62
CA ALA A 102 -0.28 8.27 -8.54
C ALA A 102 0.30 7.90 -7.17
N PHE A 103 0.57 6.61 -6.95
CA PHE A 103 1.17 6.12 -5.70
C PHE A 103 2.54 6.75 -5.39
N ARG A 104 3.27 7.23 -6.40
CA ARG A 104 4.55 7.95 -6.20
C ARG A 104 4.37 9.38 -5.69
N SER A 105 3.15 9.90 -5.69
CA SER A 105 2.81 11.29 -5.34
C SER A 105 1.87 11.39 -4.13
N ILE A 106 1.41 10.27 -3.59
CA ILE A 106 0.70 10.21 -2.30
C ILE A 106 1.71 10.54 -1.18
N ASP A 107 1.33 11.38 -0.22
CA ASP A 107 2.17 11.87 0.90
C ASP A 107 3.42 12.70 0.52
N VAL A 108 3.41 13.45 -0.60
CA VAL A 108 4.51 14.38 -0.99
C VAL A 108 4.18 15.86 -0.68
N HIS A 109 3.24 16.12 0.22
CA HIS A 109 2.89 17.48 0.67
C HIS A 109 3.00 17.63 2.18
#